data_AF-A0A9W9P099-F1
#
_entry.id   AF-A0A9W9P099-F1
#
_cell.length_a   1.000
_cell.length_b   1.000
_cell.length_c   1.000
_cell.angle_alpha   90.00
_cell.angle_beta   90.00
_cell.angle_gamma   90.00
#
_symmetry.space_group_name_H-M   'P 1'
#
loop_
_entity.id
_entity.type
_entity.pdbx_description
1 polymer ?
#
loop_
_entity_poly.entity_id
_entity_poly.type
_entity_poly.pdbx_seq_one_letter_code
_entity_poly.pdbx_strand_id
1 'polypeptide(L)'
;MLGFVFPQHGGTLPLVLSPSANEELLLSAAFPYLAAGANPLLLDIFEAAHSLVLVVFAVPHNSDLAAKHLPFYIDNLFAVFPENLSARQFRLAFKTVIQVTTPPSPLANSQPLLPSVLLEVVRDHAINASSTPISPTPQNTSSNAPNLGDERPLSAQAVLTLALIDALSFLRVDDLKEWLPLTAQLINVIADRQMRNVCIDRFWETLSNGEMDVDRAHCCVSWWSTGGGRELVLFGPEPAPGAPDAENGPFMSGAVGGVAPESKL
;
A
#
# COMPACT_ATOMS: atom_id res chain seq x y z
N MET A 1 -4.52 18.65 -13.34
CA MET A 1 -5.22 17.38 -13.69
C MET A 1 -4.32 16.57 -14.63
N LEU A 2 -3.33 15.85 -14.09
CA LEU A 2 -2.53 14.89 -14.85
C LEU A 2 -3.15 13.51 -14.65
N GLY A 3 -3.90 13.05 -15.64
CA GLY A 3 -4.25 11.64 -15.76
C GLY A 3 -2.98 10.88 -16.13
N PHE A 4 -2.52 9.98 -15.26
CA PHE A 4 -1.43 9.06 -15.57
C PHE A 4 -1.92 8.04 -16.60
N VAL A 5 -1.88 8.43 -17.87
CA VAL A 5 -1.81 7.51 -18.99
C VAL A 5 -0.32 7.44 -19.33
N PHE A 6 0.34 6.32 -19.04
CA PHE A 6 1.65 6.05 -19.62
C PHE A 6 1.47 6.00 -21.14
N PRO A 7 1.98 6.98 -21.92
CA PRO A 7 1.85 6.92 -23.36
C PRO A 7 2.89 5.93 -23.86
N GLN A 8 2.44 4.85 -24.49
CA GLN A 8 3.31 3.88 -25.16
C GLN A 8 4.14 4.48 -26.31
N HIS A 9 3.93 5.74 -26.73
CA HIS A 9 4.60 6.33 -27.91
C HIS A 9 5.05 7.80 -27.79
N GLY A 10 5.31 8.32 -26.59
CA GLY A 10 5.97 9.63 -26.42
C GLY A 10 6.94 9.61 -25.25
N GLY A 11 8.25 9.58 -25.51
CA GLY A 11 9.26 9.51 -24.46
C GLY A 11 9.18 10.72 -23.52
N THR A 12 9.08 10.47 -22.21
CA THR A 12 9.19 11.53 -21.20
C THR A 12 10.61 12.08 -21.20
N LEU A 13 10.79 13.39 -20.99
CA LEU A 13 12.12 14.04 -20.99
C LEU A 13 13.18 13.28 -20.15
N PRO A 14 12.87 12.75 -18.95
CA PRO A 14 13.83 11.98 -18.17
C PRO A 14 14.36 10.70 -18.84
N LEU A 15 13.61 10.14 -19.80
CA LEU A 15 14.00 8.98 -20.59
C LEU A 15 15.12 9.30 -21.60
N VAL A 16 15.21 10.55 -22.05
CA VAL A 16 16.17 11.00 -23.08
C VAL A 16 17.46 11.51 -22.45
N LEU A 17 17.40 11.98 -21.21
CA LEU A 17 18.54 12.53 -20.48
C LEU A 17 19.43 11.42 -19.87
N SER A 18 20.73 11.72 -19.74
CA SER A 18 21.64 10.89 -18.95
C SER A 18 21.25 10.91 -17.46
N PRO A 19 21.64 9.89 -16.68
CA PRO A 19 21.44 9.91 -15.23
C PRO A 19 22.01 11.18 -14.57
N SER A 20 23.23 11.56 -14.92
CA SER A 20 23.85 12.79 -14.38
C SER A 20 23.02 14.05 -14.67
N ALA A 21 22.50 14.19 -15.89
CA ALA A 21 21.66 15.34 -16.26
C ALA A 21 20.30 15.30 -15.55
N ASN A 22 19.71 14.12 -15.37
CA ASN A 22 18.49 13.95 -14.57
C ASN A 22 18.71 14.40 -13.11
N GLU A 23 19.84 14.05 -12.52
CA GLU A 23 20.16 14.43 -11.14
C GLU A 23 20.44 15.93 -10.99
N GLU A 24 21.30 16.50 -11.84
CA GLU A 24 21.75 17.89 -11.75
C GLU A 24 20.66 18.90 -12.15
N LEU A 25 19.81 18.55 -13.13
CA LEU A 25 18.82 19.48 -13.67
C LEU A 25 17.42 19.26 -13.10
N LEU A 26 16.99 18.00 -12.94
CA LEU A 26 15.61 17.70 -12.56
C LEU A 26 15.48 17.49 -11.04
N LEU A 27 16.26 16.57 -10.47
CA LEU A 27 16.16 16.25 -9.05
C LEU A 27 16.62 17.43 -8.18
N SER A 28 17.73 18.06 -8.54
CA SER A 28 18.24 19.24 -7.82
C SER A 28 17.26 20.43 -7.84
N ALA A 29 16.47 20.57 -8.91
CA ALA A 29 15.43 21.60 -9.00
C ALA A 29 14.16 21.21 -8.22
N ALA A 30 13.82 19.93 -8.14
CA ALA A 30 12.59 19.45 -7.50
C ALA A 30 12.71 19.32 -5.97
N PHE A 31 13.84 18.85 -5.46
CA PHE A 31 14.00 18.52 -4.03
C PHE A 31 13.75 19.68 -3.05
N PRO A 32 14.15 20.93 -3.33
CA PRO A 32 13.81 22.04 -2.44
C PRO A 32 12.30 22.21 -2.23
N TYR A 33 11.49 21.92 -3.26
CA TYR A 33 10.04 22.03 -3.20
C TYR A 33 9.37 20.85 -2.50
N LEU A 34 9.99 19.66 -2.53
CA LEU A 34 9.55 18.53 -1.71
C LEU A 34 9.79 18.80 -0.22
N ALA A 35 10.97 19.31 0.14
CA ALA A 35 11.30 19.67 1.52
C ALA A 35 10.47 20.86 2.04
N ALA A 36 10.08 21.78 1.15
CA ALA A 36 9.23 22.92 1.48
C ALA A 36 7.72 22.59 1.46
N GLY A 37 7.34 21.32 1.27
CA GLY A 37 5.96 20.85 1.04
C GLY A 37 4.94 21.25 2.12
N ALA A 38 5.39 21.76 3.28
CA ALA A 38 4.54 22.32 4.33
C ALA A 38 3.99 23.73 4.02
N ASN A 39 4.38 24.39 2.92
CA ASN A 39 3.87 25.72 2.57
C ASN A 39 2.68 25.65 1.59
N PRO A 40 1.44 26.00 2.01
CA PRO A 40 0.25 25.95 1.16
C PRO A 40 0.34 26.83 -0.11
N LEU A 41 1.17 27.89 -0.09
CA LEU A 41 1.36 28.78 -1.23
C LEU A 41 2.15 28.13 -2.37
N LEU A 42 2.85 27.02 -2.11
CA LEU A 42 3.70 26.32 -3.06
C LEU A 42 3.12 24.98 -3.52
N LEU A 43 1.84 24.72 -3.23
CA LEU A 43 1.21 23.41 -3.45
C LEU A 43 1.32 22.93 -4.90
N ASP A 44 1.01 23.78 -5.87
CA ASP A 44 1.10 23.42 -7.29
C ASP A 44 2.53 23.05 -7.72
N ILE A 45 3.52 23.74 -7.16
CA ILE A 45 4.94 23.50 -7.43
C ILE A 45 5.39 22.21 -6.74
N PHE A 46 4.93 21.97 -5.51
CA PHE A 46 5.13 20.72 -4.80
C PHE A 46 4.58 19.53 -5.60
N GLU A 47 3.34 19.61 -6.11
CA GLU A 47 2.73 18.53 -6.88
C GLU A 47 3.48 18.25 -8.20
N ALA A 48 3.96 19.31 -8.86
CA ALA A 48 4.80 19.19 -10.05
C ALA A 48 6.15 18.52 -9.72
N ALA A 49 6.81 18.94 -8.64
CA ALA A 49 8.07 18.36 -8.18
C ALA A 49 7.90 16.88 -7.78
N HIS A 50 6.85 16.56 -7.04
CA HIS A 50 6.49 15.20 -6.65
C HIS A 50 6.30 14.28 -7.86
N SER A 51 5.52 14.74 -8.84
CA SER A 51 5.29 13.99 -10.09
C SER A 51 6.59 13.82 -10.88
N LEU A 52 7.43 14.86 -10.97
CA LEU A 52 8.70 14.81 -11.69
C LEU A 52 9.66 13.78 -11.08
N VAL A 53 9.81 13.76 -9.75
CA VAL A 53 10.67 12.81 -9.05
C VAL A 53 10.23 11.36 -9.29
N LEU A 54 8.92 11.08 -9.20
CA LEU A 54 8.39 9.76 -9.52
C LEU A 54 8.69 9.33 -10.97
N VAL A 55 8.55 10.24 -11.93
CA VAL A 55 8.90 9.95 -13.33
C VAL A 55 10.40 9.68 -13.49
N VAL A 56 11.27 10.45 -12.83
CA VAL A 56 12.72 10.23 -12.87
C VAL A 56 13.10 8.87 -12.28
N PHE A 57 12.47 8.46 -11.17
CA PHE A 57 12.69 7.15 -10.56
C PHE A 57 12.16 5.99 -11.40
N ALA A 58 11.07 6.20 -12.14
CA ALA A 58 10.48 5.18 -13.01
C ALA A 58 11.33 4.88 -14.27
N VAL A 59 12.34 5.69 -14.58
CA VAL A 59 13.24 5.47 -15.72
C VAL A 59 14.23 4.34 -15.40
N PRO A 60 14.27 3.24 -16.19
CA PRO A 60 15.09 2.07 -15.86
C PRO A 60 16.60 2.33 -15.73
N HIS A 61 17.17 3.20 -16.57
CA HIS A 61 18.60 3.56 -16.51
C HIS A 61 18.96 4.55 -15.40
N ASN A 62 17.97 5.00 -14.61
CA ASN A 62 18.17 5.82 -13.42
C ASN A 62 18.15 4.98 -12.13
N SER A 63 18.29 3.65 -12.20
CA SER A 63 18.19 2.75 -11.02
C SER A 63 19.09 3.18 -9.86
N ASP A 64 20.32 3.61 -10.16
CA ASP A 64 21.29 4.03 -9.14
C ASP A 64 20.90 5.37 -8.50
N LEU A 65 20.28 6.27 -9.27
CA LEU A 65 19.74 7.52 -8.76
C LEU A 65 18.51 7.29 -7.88
N ALA A 66 17.62 6.39 -8.31
CA ALA A 66 16.48 5.98 -7.51
C ALA A 66 16.99 5.40 -6.17
N ALA A 67 17.94 4.46 -6.20
CA ALA A 67 18.55 3.90 -4.99
C ALA A 67 19.12 4.98 -4.06
N LYS A 68 19.82 5.97 -4.62
CA LYS A 68 20.46 7.06 -3.89
C LYS A 68 19.44 7.98 -3.19
N HIS A 69 18.34 8.32 -3.86
CA HIS A 69 17.43 9.38 -3.42
C HIS A 69 16.11 8.89 -2.83
N LEU A 70 15.78 7.60 -2.97
CA LEU A 70 14.57 7.00 -2.43
C LEU A 70 14.40 7.21 -0.91
N PRO A 71 15.43 7.05 -0.05
CA PRO A 71 15.28 7.28 1.38
C PRO A 71 14.78 8.70 1.69
N PHE A 72 15.43 9.72 1.11
CA PHE A 72 15.01 11.11 1.25
C PHE A 72 13.58 11.34 0.74
N TYR A 73 13.23 10.76 -0.40
CA TYR A 73 11.88 10.89 -0.95
C TYR A 73 10.81 10.29 -0.02
N ILE A 74 11.07 9.12 0.56
CA ILE A 74 10.15 8.44 1.48
C ILE A 74 9.96 9.25 2.77
N ASP A 75 11.04 9.79 3.35
CA ASP A 75 10.95 10.66 4.53
C ASP A 75 10.06 11.89 4.25
N ASN A 76 10.22 12.51 3.08
CA ASN A 76 9.37 13.64 2.67
C ASN A 76 7.92 13.21 2.44
N LEU A 77 7.69 12.03 1.85
CA LEU A 77 6.34 11.50 1.60
C LEU A 77 5.53 11.37 2.89
N PHE A 78 6.17 10.90 3.97
CA PHE A 78 5.54 10.84 5.29
C PHE A 78 5.44 12.21 5.97
N ALA A 79 6.43 13.09 5.79
CA ALA A 79 6.41 14.42 6.41
C ALA A 79 5.26 15.30 5.89
N VAL A 80 4.88 15.15 4.63
CA VAL A 80 3.84 15.96 3.98
C VAL A 80 2.44 15.32 4.00
N PHE A 81 2.33 14.01 4.28
CA PHE A 81 1.05 13.32 4.43
C PHE A 81 0.61 13.35 5.91
N PRO A 82 -0.66 13.70 6.23
CA PRO A 82 -1.81 13.91 5.33
C PRO A 82 -2.11 15.36 4.95
N GLU A 83 -1.32 16.34 5.40
CA GLU A 83 -1.67 17.77 5.33
C GLU A 83 -1.55 18.37 3.92
N ASN A 84 -0.50 18.00 3.18
CA ASN A 84 -0.15 18.57 1.87
C ASN A 84 -0.14 17.53 0.74
N LEU A 85 -0.52 16.30 1.06
CA LEU A 85 -0.60 15.19 0.13
C LEU A 85 -1.89 14.41 0.38
N SER A 86 -2.72 14.24 -0.65
CA SER A 86 -3.94 13.46 -0.55
C SER A 86 -3.66 11.96 -0.36
N ALA A 87 -4.63 11.24 0.21
CA ALA A 87 -4.56 9.78 0.36
C ALA A 87 -4.29 9.05 -0.96
N ARG A 88 -4.89 9.54 -2.05
CA ARG A 88 -4.70 8.97 -3.39
C ARG A 88 -3.28 9.21 -3.90
N GLN A 89 -2.74 10.42 -3.74
CA GLN A 89 -1.38 10.73 -4.16
C GLN A 89 -0.37 9.91 -3.36
N PHE A 90 -0.54 9.80 -2.04
CA PHE A 90 0.31 8.95 -1.20
C PHE A 90 0.32 7.49 -1.69
N ARG A 91 -0.87 6.89 -1.86
CA ARG A 91 -1.01 5.50 -2.32
C ARG A 91 -0.37 5.28 -3.70
N LEU A 92 -0.61 6.18 -4.64
CA LEU A 92 -0.02 6.10 -5.98
C LEU A 92 1.51 6.25 -5.95
N ALA A 93 2.02 7.20 -5.17
CA ALA A 93 3.43 7.43 -5.00
C ALA A 93 4.13 6.20 -4.41
N PHE A 94 3.57 5.65 -3.34
CA PHE A 94 4.13 4.47 -2.68
C PHE A 94 4.06 3.23 -3.58
N LYS A 95 2.92 3.00 -4.27
CA LYS A 95 2.78 1.95 -5.28
C LYS A 95 3.88 2.06 -6.35
N THR A 96 4.14 3.28 -6.84
CA THR A 96 5.19 3.55 -7.84
C THR A 96 6.58 3.24 -7.28
N VAL A 97 6.87 3.65 -6.04
CA VAL A 97 8.15 3.34 -5.39
C VAL A 97 8.37 1.83 -5.25
N ILE A 98 7.34 1.06 -4.89
CA ILE A 98 7.44 -0.39 -4.84
C ILE A 98 7.67 -0.98 -6.25
N GLN A 99 6.96 -0.49 -7.27
CA GLN A 99 7.17 -0.94 -8.65
C GLN A 99 8.59 -0.73 -9.14
N VAL A 100 9.22 0.42 -8.84
CA VAL A 100 10.60 0.68 -9.27
C VAL A 100 11.65 -0.11 -8.50
N THR A 101 11.28 -0.68 -7.35
CA THR A 101 12.18 -1.52 -6.52
C THR A 101 11.94 -3.02 -6.72
N THR A 102 10.93 -3.41 -7.51
CA THR A 102 10.56 -4.80 -7.79
C THR A 102 10.82 -5.18 -9.26
N PRO A 103 10.94 -6.49 -9.59
CA PRO A 103 11.12 -6.92 -10.97
C PRO A 103 9.96 -6.43 -11.86
N PRO A 104 10.23 -5.95 -13.10
CA PRO A 104 11.46 -6.12 -13.89
C PRO A 104 12.50 -5.00 -13.74
N SER A 105 12.39 -4.12 -12.74
CA SER A 105 13.33 -3.00 -12.57
C SER A 105 14.78 -3.48 -12.33
N PRO A 106 15.80 -2.84 -12.92
CA PRO A 106 17.20 -3.14 -12.61
C PRO A 106 17.54 -3.01 -11.13
N LEU A 107 16.88 -2.09 -10.42
CA LEU A 107 17.07 -1.85 -8.99
C LEU A 107 16.71 -3.08 -8.13
N ALA A 108 15.75 -3.89 -8.57
CA ALA A 108 15.35 -5.11 -7.87
C ALA A 108 16.47 -6.16 -7.78
N ASN A 109 17.45 -6.09 -8.68
CA ASN A 109 18.59 -7.00 -8.67
C ASN A 109 19.75 -6.48 -7.81
N SER A 110 19.97 -5.16 -7.80
CA SER A 110 21.04 -4.56 -6.98
C SER A 110 20.64 -4.40 -5.52
N GLN A 111 19.35 -4.20 -5.24
CA GLN A 111 18.80 -3.99 -3.90
C GLN A 111 17.56 -4.86 -3.65
N PRO A 112 17.69 -6.20 -3.61
CA PRO A 112 16.54 -7.12 -3.55
C PRO A 112 15.71 -7.01 -2.27
N LEU A 113 16.30 -6.53 -1.16
CA LEU A 113 15.61 -6.37 0.13
C LEU A 113 14.86 -5.03 0.25
N LEU A 114 15.10 -4.09 -0.67
CA LEU A 114 14.57 -2.74 -0.57
C LEU A 114 13.03 -2.67 -0.56
N PRO A 115 12.28 -3.42 -1.39
CA PRO A 115 10.82 -3.45 -1.30
C PRO A 115 10.32 -3.81 0.11
N SER A 116 10.86 -4.89 0.69
CA SER A 116 10.47 -5.35 2.03
C SER A 116 10.83 -4.34 3.12
N VAL A 117 11.99 -3.68 3.02
CA VAL A 117 12.35 -2.57 3.94
C VAL A 117 11.34 -1.41 3.85
N LEU A 118 10.92 -1.03 2.64
CA LEU A 118 9.96 0.04 2.43
C LEU A 118 8.56 -0.32 2.97
N LEU A 119 8.15 -1.58 2.81
CA LEU A 119 6.90 -2.09 3.40
C LEU A 119 6.96 -2.09 4.93
N GLU A 120 8.09 -2.43 5.53
CA GLU A 120 8.29 -2.38 6.98
C GLU A 120 8.17 -0.94 7.51
N VAL A 121 8.77 0.03 6.81
CA VAL A 121 8.61 1.45 7.17
C VAL A 121 7.14 1.87 7.11
N VAL A 122 6.39 1.54 6.05
CA VAL A 122 4.96 1.86 5.98
C VAL A 122 4.15 1.16 7.06
N ARG A 123 4.46 -0.12 7.35
CA ARG A 123 3.79 -0.89 8.40
C ARG A 123 4.00 -0.25 9.77
N ASP A 124 5.23 0.12 10.13
CA ASP A 124 5.53 0.77 11.41
C ASP A 124 4.80 2.11 11.53
N HIS A 125 4.83 2.93 10.47
CA HIS A 125 4.05 4.17 10.43
C HIS A 125 2.53 3.91 10.55
N ALA A 126 2.00 2.87 9.91
CA ALA A 126 0.57 2.55 9.97
C ALA A 126 0.10 2.12 11.37
N ILE A 127 0.93 1.34 12.09
CA ILE A 127 0.65 0.93 13.46
C ILE A 127 0.58 2.14 14.40
N ASN A 128 1.45 3.13 14.18
CA ASN A 128 1.56 4.32 15.03
C ASN A 128 0.73 5.53 14.55
N ALA A 129 0.09 5.43 13.38
CA ALA A 129 -0.67 6.53 12.78
C ALA A 129 -2.01 6.79 13.48
N SER A 130 -2.53 8.01 13.32
CA SER A 130 -3.85 8.35 13.84
C SER A 130 -4.95 7.49 13.20
N SER A 131 -5.85 6.98 14.04
CA SER A 131 -7.09 6.31 13.67
C SER A 131 -8.24 7.28 13.43
N THR A 132 -8.06 8.58 13.71
CA THR A 132 -9.08 9.60 13.44
C THR A 132 -9.19 9.86 11.94
N PRO A 133 -10.41 10.03 11.40
CA PRO A 133 -10.59 10.38 9.99
C PRO A 133 -9.86 11.69 9.64
N ILE A 134 -9.20 11.72 8.48
CA ILE A 134 -8.50 12.90 7.97
C ILE A 134 -9.52 13.98 7.64
N SER A 135 -9.24 15.23 8.02
CA SER A 135 -10.11 16.36 7.71
C SER A 135 -10.18 16.60 6.19
N PRO A 136 -11.34 17.02 5.65
CA PRO A 136 -11.45 17.34 4.23
C PRO A 136 -10.63 18.60 3.92
N THR A 137 -9.50 18.43 3.23
CA THR A 137 -8.70 19.51 2.65
C THR A 137 -9.10 19.75 1.19
N PRO A 138 -8.79 20.91 0.59
CA PRO A 138 -9.06 21.16 -0.84
C PRO A 138 -8.43 20.12 -1.78
N GLN A 139 -7.35 19.44 -1.37
CA GLN A 139 -6.77 18.31 -2.10
C GLN A 139 -7.60 17.03 -2.01
N ASN A 140 -8.37 16.83 -0.93
CA ASN A 140 -9.26 15.69 -0.75
C ASN A 140 -10.63 15.88 -1.43
N THR A 141 -11.04 17.11 -1.73
CA THR A 141 -12.38 17.45 -2.27
C THR A 141 -12.40 17.80 -3.77
N SER A 142 -11.25 17.98 -4.41
CA SER A 142 -11.14 18.46 -5.80
C SER A 142 -11.25 17.39 -6.89
N SER A 143 -11.56 16.13 -6.54
CA SER A 143 -11.76 15.04 -7.50
C SER A 143 -13.15 15.07 -8.17
N ASN A 144 -13.37 16.00 -9.09
CA ASN A 144 -14.49 15.97 -10.06
C ASN A 144 -14.24 14.94 -11.18
N ALA A 145 -14.00 13.67 -10.82
CA ALA A 145 -13.95 12.56 -11.77
C ALA A 145 -15.17 11.65 -11.56
N PRO A 146 -15.86 11.20 -12.62
CA PRO A 146 -17.06 10.40 -12.46
C PRO A 146 -16.70 8.98 -11.99
N ASN A 147 -17.28 8.57 -10.85
CA ASN A 147 -17.49 7.19 -10.41
C ASN A 147 -16.27 6.28 -10.20
N LEU A 148 -15.66 6.33 -9.00
CA LEU A 148 -15.13 5.17 -8.26
C LEU A 148 -15.16 5.45 -6.73
N GLY A 149 -16.34 5.29 -6.11
CA GLY A 149 -16.50 4.59 -4.81
C GLY A 149 -16.03 5.14 -3.45
N ASP A 150 -15.13 6.12 -3.31
CA ASP A 150 -14.55 6.45 -1.99
C ASP A 150 -14.60 7.94 -1.61
N GLU A 151 -15.79 8.40 -1.20
CA GLU A 151 -15.98 9.64 -0.42
C GLU A 151 -16.07 9.34 1.10
N ARG A 152 -15.61 8.17 1.55
CA ARG A 152 -15.59 7.85 2.97
C ARG A 152 -14.36 8.46 3.63
N PRO A 153 -14.51 9.14 4.78
CA PRO A 153 -13.38 9.78 5.43
C PRO A 153 -12.48 8.69 6.02
N LEU A 154 -11.30 8.49 5.43
CA LEU A 154 -10.30 7.53 5.88
C LEU A 154 -9.34 8.18 6.88
N SER A 155 -8.85 7.40 7.84
CA SER A 155 -7.76 7.81 8.73
C SER A 155 -6.40 7.65 8.06
N ALA A 156 -5.36 8.27 8.62
CA ALA A 156 -3.98 8.07 8.16
C ALA A 156 -3.58 6.59 8.23
N GLN A 157 -3.94 5.91 9.32
CA GLN A 157 -3.72 4.46 9.48
C GLN A 157 -4.36 3.63 8.35
N ALA A 158 -5.61 3.92 7.99
CA ALA A 158 -6.29 3.21 6.91
C ALA A 158 -5.64 3.47 5.55
N VAL A 159 -5.20 4.70 5.27
CA VAL A 159 -4.53 5.06 4.01
C VAL A 159 -3.18 4.36 3.87
N LEU A 160 -2.37 4.32 4.93
CA LEU A 160 -1.09 3.61 4.94
C LEU A 160 -1.29 2.10 4.75
N THR A 161 -2.32 1.53 5.38
CA THR A 161 -2.71 0.13 5.18
C THR A 161 -3.10 -0.13 3.72
N LEU A 162 -3.91 0.73 3.11
CA LEU A 162 -4.27 0.63 1.69
C LEU A 162 -3.05 0.76 0.76
N ALA A 163 -2.09 1.62 1.08
CA ALA A 163 -0.85 1.75 0.31
C ALA A 163 -0.02 0.46 0.34
N LEU A 164 0.03 -0.21 1.49
CA LEU A 164 0.67 -1.52 1.63
C LEU A 164 -0.08 -2.60 0.82
N ILE A 165 -1.43 -2.60 0.87
CA ILE A 165 -2.26 -3.51 0.06
C ILE A 165 -2.00 -3.30 -1.44
N ASP A 166 -1.95 -2.05 -1.90
CA ASP A 166 -1.72 -1.71 -3.32
C ASP A 166 -0.34 -2.17 -3.82
N ALA A 167 0.62 -2.43 -2.94
CA ALA A 167 1.97 -2.85 -3.26
C ALA A 167 2.12 -4.37 -3.45
N LEU A 168 1.19 -5.18 -2.91
CA LEU A 168 1.32 -6.65 -2.86
C LEU A 168 1.50 -7.28 -4.25
N SER A 169 0.82 -6.74 -5.27
CA SER A 169 0.86 -7.28 -6.64
C SER A 169 2.27 -7.27 -7.27
N PHE A 170 3.19 -6.45 -6.77
CA PHE A 170 4.52 -6.27 -7.36
C PHE A 170 5.62 -7.07 -6.68
N LEU A 171 5.36 -7.58 -5.48
CA LEU A 171 6.35 -8.28 -4.68
C LEU A 171 6.79 -9.58 -5.35
N ARG A 172 7.99 -10.05 -5.03
CA ARG A 172 8.41 -11.41 -5.40
C ARG A 172 7.55 -12.39 -4.60
N VAL A 173 7.37 -13.60 -5.12
CA VAL A 173 6.51 -14.62 -4.49
C VAL A 173 6.94 -14.91 -3.05
N ASP A 174 8.24 -14.91 -2.76
CA ASP A 174 8.73 -15.19 -1.40
C ASP A 174 8.43 -14.04 -0.42
N ASP A 175 8.64 -12.78 -0.84
CA ASP A 175 8.24 -11.61 -0.06
C ASP A 175 6.71 -11.58 0.13
N LEU A 176 5.95 -11.93 -0.90
CA LEU A 176 4.49 -11.95 -0.86
C LEU A 176 3.95 -12.92 0.20
N LYS A 177 4.56 -14.11 0.36
CA LYS A 177 4.19 -15.07 1.41
C LYS A 177 4.36 -14.51 2.81
N GLU A 178 5.40 -13.70 3.02
CA GLU A 178 5.66 -13.02 4.28
C GLU A 178 4.68 -11.87 4.50
N TRP A 179 4.44 -11.07 3.46
CA TRP A 179 3.65 -9.85 3.57
C TRP A 179 2.13 -10.07 3.60
N LEU A 180 1.60 -11.16 3.06
CA LEU A 180 0.17 -11.50 3.13
C LEU A 180 -0.37 -11.54 4.58
N PRO A 181 0.18 -12.36 5.50
CA PRO A 181 -0.29 -12.40 6.89
C PRO A 181 -0.01 -11.09 7.64
N LEU A 182 1.11 -10.42 7.36
CA LEU A 182 1.46 -9.14 7.96
C LEU A 182 0.44 -8.05 7.59
N THR A 183 0.00 -8.01 6.33
CA THR A 183 -1.04 -7.10 5.85
C THR A 183 -2.38 -7.41 6.49
N ALA A 184 -2.76 -8.69 6.57
CA ALA A 184 -4.00 -9.11 7.22
C ALA A 184 -4.04 -8.70 8.70
N GLN A 185 -2.94 -8.85 9.43
CA GLN A 185 -2.83 -8.38 10.81
C GLN A 185 -3.02 -6.86 10.88
N LEU A 186 -2.37 -6.10 9.98
CA LEU A 186 -2.49 -4.65 9.95
C LEU A 186 -3.93 -4.17 9.68
N ILE A 187 -4.66 -4.84 8.78
CA ILE A 187 -6.09 -4.57 8.54
C ILE A 187 -6.90 -4.74 9.83
N ASN A 188 -6.59 -5.74 10.66
CA ASN A 188 -7.30 -6.00 11.91
C ASN A 188 -6.92 -5.04 13.05
N VAL A 189 -5.82 -4.28 12.94
CA VAL A 189 -5.49 -3.20 13.88
C VAL A 189 -6.47 -2.03 13.75
N ILE A 190 -7.09 -1.85 12.57
CA ILE A 190 -8.05 -0.77 12.32
C ILE A 190 -9.31 -0.98 13.18
N ALA A 191 -9.52 -0.09 14.14
CA ALA A 191 -10.65 -0.15 15.07
C ALA A 191 -11.99 0.19 14.40
N ASP A 192 -12.01 1.16 13.48
CA ASP A 192 -13.22 1.54 12.75
C ASP A 192 -13.62 0.46 11.75
N ARG A 193 -14.81 -0.12 11.96
CA ARG A 193 -15.31 -1.22 11.13
C ARG A 193 -15.53 -0.83 9.67
N GLN A 194 -15.92 0.42 9.38
CA GLN A 194 -16.16 0.86 8.02
C GLN A 194 -14.85 1.03 7.26
N MET A 195 -13.84 1.64 7.87
CA MET A 195 -12.50 1.78 7.30
C MET A 195 -11.83 0.41 7.12
N ARG A 196 -12.01 -0.49 8.09
CA ARG A 196 -11.52 -1.87 7.99
C ARG A 196 -12.16 -2.59 6.80
N ASN A 197 -13.47 -2.46 6.61
CA ASN A 197 -14.16 -3.08 5.46
C ASN A 197 -13.61 -2.54 4.12
N VAL A 198 -13.32 -1.24 4.01
CA VAL A 198 -12.67 -0.68 2.80
C VAL A 198 -11.33 -1.35 2.53
N CYS A 199 -10.53 -1.59 3.58
CA CYS A 199 -9.25 -2.28 3.44
C CYS A 199 -9.43 -3.76 3.07
N ILE A 200 -10.43 -4.45 3.62
CA ILE A 200 -10.77 -5.85 3.27
C ILE A 200 -11.20 -5.93 1.80
N ASP A 201 -12.11 -5.05 1.36
CA ASP A 201 -12.61 -5.01 -0.01
C ASP A 201 -11.45 -4.76 -0.98
N ARG A 202 -10.58 -3.80 -0.65
CA ARG A 202 -9.39 -3.50 -1.46
C ARG A 202 -8.39 -4.65 -1.47
N PHE A 203 -8.17 -5.32 -0.33
CA PHE A 203 -7.31 -6.49 -0.25
C PHE A 203 -7.80 -7.58 -1.20
N TRP A 204 -9.09 -7.89 -1.15
CA TRP A 204 -9.71 -8.85 -2.05
C TRP A 204 -9.60 -8.44 -3.53
N GLU A 205 -9.86 -7.17 -3.84
CA GLU A 205 -9.71 -6.62 -5.19
C GLU A 205 -8.27 -6.81 -5.69
N THR A 206 -7.25 -6.47 -4.90
CA THR A 206 -5.84 -6.65 -5.25
C THR A 206 -5.50 -8.11 -5.56
N LEU A 207 -6.10 -9.07 -4.84
CA LEU A 207 -5.86 -10.50 -5.09
C LEU A 207 -6.60 -11.03 -6.34
N SER A 208 -7.66 -10.36 -6.79
CA SER A 208 -8.60 -10.88 -7.81
C SER A 208 -8.66 -10.07 -9.10
N ASN A 209 -8.05 -8.89 -9.16
CA ASN A 209 -8.09 -7.98 -10.31
C ASN A 209 -7.22 -8.40 -11.52
N GLY A 210 -6.42 -9.46 -11.38
CA GLY A 210 -5.55 -9.96 -12.45
C GLY A 210 -4.26 -9.16 -12.68
N GLU A 211 -3.87 -8.26 -11.78
CA GLU A 211 -2.56 -7.58 -11.85
C GLU A 211 -1.39 -8.54 -11.55
N MET A 212 -1.65 -9.66 -10.88
CA MET A 212 -0.64 -10.66 -10.50
C MET A 212 -0.37 -11.65 -11.65
N ASP A 213 0.89 -12.07 -11.78
CA ASP A 213 1.24 -13.22 -12.61
C ASP A 213 0.74 -14.54 -12.00
N VAL A 214 0.91 -15.63 -12.76
CA VAL A 214 0.40 -16.95 -12.41
C VAL A 214 0.94 -17.44 -11.05
N ASP A 215 2.23 -17.24 -10.77
CA ASP A 215 2.87 -17.74 -9.56
C ASP A 215 2.41 -16.96 -8.32
N ARG A 216 2.31 -15.64 -8.42
CA ARG A 216 1.77 -14.78 -7.36
C ARG A 216 0.29 -15.07 -7.11
N ALA A 217 -0.51 -15.17 -8.16
CA ALA A 217 -1.92 -15.49 -8.04
C ALA A 217 -2.13 -16.86 -7.37
N HIS A 218 -1.35 -17.87 -7.76
CA HIS A 218 -1.38 -19.19 -7.12
C HIS A 218 -1.02 -19.12 -5.63
N CYS A 219 0.02 -18.35 -5.27
CA CYS A 219 0.40 -18.12 -3.88
C CYS A 219 -0.74 -17.50 -3.06
N CYS A 220 -1.34 -16.41 -3.56
CA CYS A 220 -2.44 -15.72 -2.90
C CYS A 220 -3.69 -16.58 -2.74
N VAL A 221 -4.08 -17.32 -3.79
CA VAL A 221 -5.23 -18.23 -3.74
C VAL A 221 -4.99 -19.36 -2.74
N SER A 222 -3.81 -19.98 -2.76
CA SER A 222 -3.47 -21.07 -1.84
C SER A 222 -3.53 -20.60 -0.38
N TRP A 223 -2.96 -19.44 -0.10
CA TRP A 223 -2.98 -18.82 1.23
C TRP A 223 -4.41 -18.43 1.66
N TRP A 224 -5.18 -17.80 0.77
CA TRP A 224 -6.56 -17.38 1.05
C TRP A 224 -7.50 -18.56 1.32
N SER A 225 -7.36 -19.66 0.58
CA SER A 225 -8.30 -20.79 0.62
C SER A 225 -7.93 -21.86 1.65
N THR A 226 -6.70 -22.36 1.61
CA THR A 226 -6.25 -23.47 2.48
C THR A 226 -5.28 -23.05 3.57
N GLY A 227 -4.64 -21.88 3.42
CA GLY A 227 -3.65 -21.35 4.36
C GLY A 227 -4.22 -20.54 5.53
N GLY A 228 -5.55 -20.51 5.71
CA GLY A 228 -6.21 -19.74 6.77
C GLY A 228 -6.22 -18.22 6.56
N GLY A 229 -5.82 -17.75 5.38
CA GLY A 229 -5.69 -16.32 5.09
C GLY A 229 -7.03 -15.59 5.08
N ARG A 230 -8.09 -16.23 4.59
CA ARG A 230 -9.46 -15.68 4.61
C ARG A 230 -9.92 -15.41 6.05
N GLU A 231 -9.74 -16.37 6.93
CA GLU A 231 -10.15 -16.27 8.34
C GLU A 231 -9.34 -15.16 9.02
N LEU A 232 -8.03 -15.12 8.77
CA LEU A 232 -7.16 -14.09 9.32
C LEU A 232 -7.57 -12.67 8.88
N VAL A 233 -7.94 -12.47 7.60
CA VAL A 233 -8.37 -11.16 7.10
C VAL A 233 -9.74 -10.75 7.64
N LEU A 234 -10.70 -11.68 7.74
CA LEU A 234 -12.07 -11.36 8.11
C LEU A 234 -12.29 -11.25 9.63
N PHE A 235 -11.57 -12.07 10.41
CA PHE A 235 -11.82 -12.23 11.84
C PHE A 235 -10.61 -11.88 12.72
N GLY A 236 -9.43 -11.72 12.12
CA GLY A 236 -8.19 -11.50 12.86
C GLY A 236 -7.62 -12.80 13.44
N PRO A 237 -6.52 -12.70 14.21
CA PRO A 237 -5.92 -13.85 14.87
C PRO A 237 -6.89 -14.42 15.93
N GLU A 238 -6.98 -15.75 16.01
CA GLU A 238 -7.76 -16.42 17.04
C GLU A 238 -7.24 -16.01 18.43
N PRO A 239 -8.11 -15.60 19.36
CA PRO A 239 -7.67 -15.22 20.70
C PRO A 239 -6.97 -16.42 21.35
N ALA A 240 -5.79 -16.17 21.92
CA ALA A 240 -5.02 -17.21 22.60
C ALA A 240 -5.90 -17.92 23.65
N PRO A 241 -5.87 -19.27 23.75
CA PRO A 241 -6.68 -20.00 24.70
C PRO A 241 -6.31 -19.58 26.13
N GLY A 242 -7.13 -18.72 26.73
CA GLY A 242 -6.93 -18.15 28.07
C GLY A 242 -6.97 -16.63 28.18
N ALA A 243 -7.18 -15.88 27.09
CA ALA A 243 -7.51 -14.45 27.20
C ALA A 243 -8.92 -14.28 27.82
N PRO A 244 -9.12 -13.37 28.80
CA PRO A 244 -10.45 -13.12 29.35
C PRO A 244 -11.35 -12.54 28.27
N ASP A 245 -12.45 -13.24 27.97
CA ASP A 245 -13.47 -12.85 27.00
C ASP A 245 -13.96 -11.41 27.24
N ALA A 246 -13.50 -10.47 26.42
CA ALA A 246 -14.18 -9.20 26.23
C ALA A 246 -15.28 -9.42 25.19
N GLU A 247 -16.49 -9.67 25.70
CA GLU A 247 -17.77 -9.53 25.00
C GLU A 247 -17.87 -10.17 23.60
N ASN A 248 -17.86 -11.50 23.50
CA ASN A 248 -18.63 -12.19 22.47
C ASN A 248 -18.99 -13.61 22.96
N GLY A 249 -20.30 -13.86 23.10
CA GLY A 249 -20.83 -15.08 23.69
C GLY A 249 -20.48 -16.38 22.94
N PRO A 250 -20.66 -17.53 23.59
CA PRO A 250 -20.18 -18.81 23.07
C PRO A 250 -20.95 -19.24 21.82
N PHE A 251 -20.25 -19.32 20.69
CA PHE A 251 -20.72 -20.05 19.53
C PHE A 251 -20.64 -21.56 19.82
N MET A 252 -21.78 -22.16 20.14
CA MET A 252 -21.91 -23.62 20.23
C MET A 252 -21.97 -24.22 18.82
N SER A 253 -20.86 -24.78 18.35
CA SER A 253 -20.85 -25.69 17.21
C SER A 253 -21.60 -26.97 17.60
N GLY A 254 -22.76 -27.19 16.98
CA GLY A 254 -23.55 -28.39 17.13
C GLY A 254 -22.81 -29.62 16.62
N ALA A 255 -22.29 -30.43 17.55
CA ALA A 255 -21.86 -31.78 17.27
C ALA A 255 -23.09 -32.70 17.25
N VAL A 256 -23.33 -33.32 16.11
CA VAL A 256 -24.38 -34.30 15.85
C VAL A 256 -24.19 -35.49 16.79
N GLY A 257 -25.22 -35.76 17.62
CA GLY A 257 -25.21 -36.85 18.60
C GLY A 257 -25.05 -38.22 17.96
N GLY A 258 -23.94 -38.89 18.28
CA GLY A 258 -23.76 -40.30 18.03
C GLY A 258 -24.72 -41.12 18.89
N VAL A 259 -25.57 -41.88 18.21
CA VAL A 259 -26.59 -42.79 18.74
C VAL A 259 -26.00 -43.76 19.77
N ALA A 260 -26.59 -43.81 20.97
CA ALA A 260 -26.29 -44.81 21.98
C ALA A 260 -26.83 -46.20 21.56
N PRO A 261 -26.08 -47.30 21.76
CA PRO A 261 -26.61 -48.64 21.48
C PRO A 261 -27.60 -49.08 22.56
N GLU A 262 -28.70 -49.67 22.09
CA GLU A 262 -29.83 -50.17 22.88
C GLU A 262 -29.43 -51.27 23.88
N SER A 263 -30.04 -51.21 25.07
CA SER A 263 -30.11 -52.31 26.02
C SER A 263 -31.25 -53.25 25.63
N LYS A 264 -30.99 -54.56 25.55
CA LYS A 264 -31.99 -55.60 25.80
C LYS A 264 -31.38 -56.79 26.54
N LEU A 265 -31.98 -57.03 27.72
CA LEU A 265 -32.20 -58.29 28.44
C LEU A 265 -30.98 -59.16 28.77
#